data_AF-A0A8J4E4B3-F1
#
_entry.id   AF-A0A8J4E4B3-F1
#
_cell.length_a   1.000
_cell.length_b   1.000
_cell.length_c   1.000
_cell.angle_alpha   90.00
_cell.angle_beta   90.00
_cell.angle_gamma   90.00
#
_symmetry.space_group_name_H-M   'P 1'
#
loop_
_entity.id
_entity.type
_entity.pdbx_description
1 polymer ?
#
loop_
_entity_poly.entity_id
_entity_poly.type
_entity_poly.pdbx_seq_one_letter_code
_entity_poly.pdbx_strand_id
1 'polypeptide(L)'
;MTEHGVALVELVIGSVRADPGRLLHPYNTWDGPWVAGEPSPVTPPDAFPSGRPLSPALRRWLEFDAGLLRRFGWFDDGGRLTPRPLAEIAADAFGPIGKTYDSPALAERFAECFLLPGGSDSRRVLATGPADALGEYPVFALDVDDLPCVELMYPGLDVYLAETAGVIEVDRAGKSYSALKEDARYAQRMREHARGFLNGEYHEDFTAW
;
A
#
# COMPACT_ATOMS: atom_id res chain seq x y z
N MET A 1 -10.18 -5.60 -20.96
CA MET A 1 -10.62 -6.35 -19.77
C MET A 1 -10.11 -5.60 -18.56
N THR A 2 -10.93 -5.42 -17.55
CA THR A 2 -10.53 -4.74 -16.31
C THR A 2 -9.97 -5.79 -15.37
N GLU A 3 -8.66 -6.01 -15.42
CA GLU A 3 -8.01 -6.99 -14.55
C GLU A 3 -7.96 -6.51 -13.10
N HIS A 4 -8.13 -7.44 -12.17
CA HIS A 4 -8.05 -7.22 -10.72
C HIS A 4 -7.34 -8.40 -10.04
N GLY A 5 -6.89 -8.18 -8.80
CA GLY A 5 -6.31 -9.21 -7.94
C GLY A 5 -5.12 -9.91 -8.60
N VAL A 6 -5.12 -11.24 -8.55
CA VAL A 6 -4.04 -12.09 -9.10
C VAL A 6 -3.77 -11.82 -10.57
N ALA A 7 -4.81 -11.66 -11.40
CA ALA A 7 -4.63 -11.47 -12.84
C ALA A 7 -3.91 -10.15 -13.14
N LEU A 8 -4.20 -9.10 -12.37
CA LEU A 8 -3.49 -7.83 -12.49
C LEU A 8 -2.04 -7.92 -12.00
N VAL A 9 -1.79 -8.65 -10.90
CA VAL A 9 -0.43 -8.91 -10.40
C VAL A 9 0.40 -9.71 -11.40
N GLU A 10 -0.18 -10.65 -12.15
CA GLU A 10 0.55 -11.38 -13.19
C GLU A 10 1.06 -10.46 -14.31
N LEU A 11 0.26 -9.44 -14.68
CA LEU A 11 0.72 -8.42 -15.63
C LEU A 11 1.89 -7.60 -15.06
N VAL A 12 1.83 -7.27 -13.77
CA VAL A 12 2.96 -6.60 -13.07
C VAL A 12 4.19 -7.48 -13.09
N ILE A 13 4.07 -8.75 -12.72
CA ILE A 13 5.20 -9.70 -12.72
C ILE A 13 5.78 -9.82 -14.13
N GLY A 14 4.95 -9.86 -15.17
CA GLY A 14 5.41 -9.84 -16.56
C GLY A 14 6.22 -8.58 -16.88
N SER A 15 5.72 -7.40 -16.48
CA SER A 15 6.40 -6.11 -16.65
C SER A 15 7.75 -6.06 -15.92
N VAL A 16 7.78 -6.51 -14.66
CA VAL A 16 9.01 -6.53 -13.84
C VAL A 16 10.02 -7.54 -14.35
N ARG A 17 9.60 -8.71 -14.83
CA ARG A 17 10.51 -9.70 -15.43
C ARG A 17 11.19 -9.18 -16.69
N ALA A 18 10.53 -8.31 -17.45
CA ALA A 18 11.10 -7.73 -18.66
C ALA A 18 12.24 -6.73 -18.35
N ASP A 19 12.19 -6.06 -17.20
CA ASP A 19 13.23 -5.14 -16.74
C ASP A 19 13.30 -5.09 -15.20
N PRO A 20 13.94 -6.08 -14.55
CA PRO A 20 13.96 -6.18 -13.08
C PRO A 20 14.78 -5.06 -12.42
N GLY A 21 15.75 -4.51 -13.14
CA GLY A 21 16.63 -3.43 -12.67
C GLY A 21 16.01 -2.03 -12.80
N ARG A 22 14.83 -1.92 -13.42
CA ARG A 22 14.10 -0.65 -13.54
C ARG A 22 13.81 -0.09 -12.15
N LEU A 23 14.10 1.20 -11.97
CA LEU A 23 13.72 1.92 -10.74
C LEU A 23 12.22 1.84 -10.52
N LEU A 24 11.84 1.63 -9.26
CA LEU A 24 10.44 1.61 -8.86
C LEU A 24 9.76 2.96 -9.11
N HIS A 25 10.43 4.03 -8.69
CA HIS A 25 10.04 5.42 -8.96
C HIS A 25 11.21 6.16 -9.61
N PRO A 26 11.12 6.57 -10.90
CA PRO A 26 12.22 7.23 -11.60
C PRO A 26 12.70 8.53 -10.95
N TYR A 27 11.83 9.20 -10.19
CA TYR A 27 12.12 10.44 -9.46
C TYR A 27 12.70 10.21 -8.06
N ASN A 28 12.68 8.98 -7.53
CA ASN A 28 13.18 8.64 -6.21
C ASN A 28 14.09 7.41 -6.27
N THR A 29 15.39 7.64 -6.44
CA THR A 29 16.38 6.55 -6.52
C THR A 29 16.54 5.76 -5.22
N TRP A 30 16.09 6.29 -4.09
CA TRP A 30 16.16 5.62 -2.79
C TRP A 30 15.29 4.38 -2.68
N ASP A 31 14.17 4.33 -3.40
CA ASP A 31 13.30 3.14 -3.43
C ASP A 31 13.98 1.94 -4.14
N GLY A 32 14.99 2.25 -4.97
CA GLY A 32 15.78 1.28 -5.70
C GLY A 32 15.03 0.63 -6.87
N PRO A 33 15.60 -0.46 -7.43
CA PRO A 33 14.97 -1.20 -8.51
C PRO A 33 13.79 -2.05 -8.03
N TRP A 34 12.93 -2.49 -8.94
CA TRP A 34 11.89 -3.48 -8.64
C TRP A 34 12.48 -4.73 -7.97
N VAL A 35 13.56 -5.29 -8.55
CA VAL A 35 14.30 -6.42 -8.00
C VAL A 35 15.76 -6.03 -7.83
N ALA A 36 16.28 -6.18 -6.60
CA ALA A 36 17.68 -5.94 -6.28
C ALA A 36 18.47 -7.26 -6.41
N GLY A 37 19.01 -7.52 -7.60
CA GLY A 37 19.66 -8.79 -7.93
C GLY A 37 18.67 -9.82 -8.49
N GLU A 38 18.68 -11.03 -7.95
CA GLU A 38 17.74 -12.09 -8.34
C GLU A 38 16.43 -12.01 -7.53
N PRO A 39 15.27 -12.39 -8.11
CA PRO A 39 14.02 -12.51 -7.36
C PRO A 39 14.18 -13.44 -6.15
N SER A 40 13.61 -13.03 -5.02
CA SER A 40 13.68 -13.75 -3.75
C SER A 40 12.28 -14.22 -3.34
N PRO A 41 11.72 -15.26 -3.99
CA PRO A 41 10.41 -15.77 -3.66
C PRO A 41 10.39 -16.40 -2.27
N VAL A 42 9.24 -16.34 -1.60
CA VAL A 42 9.00 -17.01 -0.31
C VAL A 42 7.69 -17.77 -0.36
N THR A 43 7.57 -18.81 0.46
CA THR A 43 6.26 -19.42 0.72
C THR A 43 5.43 -18.42 1.53
N PRO A 44 4.30 -17.91 1.00
CA PRO A 44 3.49 -16.94 1.74
C PRO A 44 2.91 -17.61 3.00
N PRO A 45 2.86 -16.90 4.14
CA PRO A 45 2.12 -17.39 5.30
C PRO A 45 0.61 -17.44 5.00
N ASP A 46 -0.13 -18.17 5.83
CA ASP A 46 -1.57 -18.27 5.64
C ASP A 46 -2.32 -16.98 6.00
N ALA A 47 -1.80 -16.26 7.00
CA ALA A 47 -2.42 -15.08 7.57
C ALA A 47 -1.38 -14.05 7.99
N PHE A 48 -1.82 -12.79 8.09
CA PHE A 48 -1.12 -11.73 8.80
C PHE A 48 -1.09 -12.05 10.30
N PRO A 49 -0.22 -11.38 11.09
CA PRO A 49 -0.15 -11.58 12.54
C PRO A 49 -1.49 -11.38 13.28
N SER A 50 -2.38 -10.53 12.77
CA SER A 50 -3.75 -10.36 13.26
C SER A 50 -4.66 -11.57 13.06
N GLY A 51 -4.22 -12.59 12.32
CA GLY A 51 -5.01 -13.76 11.94
C GLY A 51 -5.87 -13.56 10.69
N ARG A 52 -5.82 -12.37 10.07
CA ARG A 52 -6.51 -12.10 8.80
C ARG A 52 -5.79 -12.80 7.64
N PRO A 53 -6.52 -13.34 6.65
CA PRO A 53 -5.89 -14.01 5.52
C PRO A 53 -5.03 -13.04 4.70
N LEU A 54 -3.93 -13.52 4.12
CA LEU A 54 -3.22 -12.71 3.11
C LEU A 54 -4.11 -12.53 1.87
N SER A 55 -4.03 -11.36 1.24
CA SER A 55 -4.72 -11.15 -0.03
C SER A 55 -4.16 -12.07 -1.11
N PRO A 56 -5.01 -12.55 -2.05
CA PRO A 56 -4.54 -13.37 -3.16
C PRO A 56 -3.44 -12.69 -3.99
N ALA A 57 -3.54 -11.37 -4.23
CA ALA A 57 -2.51 -10.61 -4.93
C ALA A 57 -1.17 -10.60 -4.17
N LEU A 58 -1.19 -10.37 -2.85
CA LEU A 58 0.01 -10.37 -2.03
C LEU A 58 0.68 -11.75 -2.01
N ARG A 59 -0.10 -12.83 -1.84
CA ARG A 59 0.44 -14.20 -1.91
C ARG A 59 1.16 -14.42 -3.23
N ARG A 60 0.50 -14.04 -4.33
CA ARG A 60 1.09 -14.24 -5.66
C ARG A 60 2.36 -13.43 -5.87
N TRP A 61 2.40 -12.20 -5.38
CA TRP A 61 3.60 -11.37 -5.44
C TRP A 61 4.75 -11.98 -4.62
N LEU A 62 4.49 -12.45 -3.41
CA LEU A 62 5.49 -13.08 -2.54
C LEU A 62 6.09 -14.37 -3.12
N GLU A 63 5.29 -15.14 -3.87
CA GLU A 63 5.75 -16.30 -4.64
C GLU A 63 6.68 -15.92 -5.82
N PHE A 64 6.70 -14.65 -6.22
CA PHE A 64 7.63 -14.13 -7.22
C PHE A 64 8.84 -13.44 -6.58
N ASP A 65 8.61 -12.43 -5.75
CA ASP A 65 9.66 -11.68 -5.07
C ASP A 65 9.17 -11.09 -3.73
N ALA A 66 9.84 -11.45 -2.65
CA ALA A 66 9.72 -10.79 -1.36
C ALA A 66 10.81 -9.73 -1.12
N GLY A 67 11.80 -9.64 -2.02
CA GLY A 67 12.94 -8.74 -1.90
C GLY A 67 12.52 -7.28 -1.77
N LEU A 68 11.60 -6.81 -2.61
CA LEU A 68 11.03 -5.46 -2.53
C LEU A 68 10.46 -5.18 -1.13
N LEU A 69 9.51 -5.99 -0.68
CA LEU A 69 8.81 -5.76 0.59
C LEU A 69 9.74 -5.88 1.81
N ARG A 70 10.76 -6.75 1.75
CA ARG A 70 11.80 -6.86 2.77
C ARG A 70 12.59 -5.56 2.95
N ARG A 71 12.90 -4.85 1.86
CA ARG A 71 13.60 -3.54 1.94
C ARG A 71 12.77 -2.47 2.67
N PHE A 72 11.45 -2.62 2.67
CA PHE A 72 10.51 -1.73 3.37
C PHE A 72 10.05 -2.29 4.72
N GLY A 73 10.82 -3.22 5.31
CA GLY A 73 10.62 -3.67 6.68
C GLY A 73 9.40 -4.58 6.89
N TRP A 74 8.95 -5.28 5.85
CA TRP A 74 7.85 -6.24 5.99
C TRP A 74 8.24 -7.52 6.72
N PHE A 75 9.53 -7.83 6.80
CA PHE A 75 10.03 -9.08 7.35
C PHE A 75 11.12 -8.85 8.39
N ASP A 76 11.07 -9.60 9.49
CA ASP A 76 12.21 -9.75 10.39
C ASP A 76 13.28 -10.70 9.80
N ASP A 77 14.40 -10.84 10.50
CA ASP A 77 15.49 -11.76 10.12
C ASP A 77 15.05 -13.24 10.06
N GLY A 78 13.94 -13.58 10.73
CA GLY A 78 13.33 -14.91 10.69
C GLY A 78 12.32 -15.09 9.56
N GLY A 79 12.10 -14.07 8.72
CA GLY A 79 11.13 -14.10 7.62
C GLY A 79 9.67 -13.99 8.06
N ARG A 80 9.40 -13.55 9.28
CA ARG A 80 8.03 -13.31 9.77
C ARG A 80 7.57 -11.91 9.41
N LEU A 81 6.28 -11.76 9.11
CA LEU A 81 5.68 -10.46 8.84
C LEU A 81 5.77 -9.55 10.08
N THR A 82 6.24 -8.32 9.88
CA THR A 82 6.44 -7.30 10.93
C THR A 82 5.56 -6.08 10.68
N PRO A 83 4.24 -6.17 10.89
CA PRO A 83 3.38 -5.01 10.81
C PRO A 83 3.70 -4.02 11.93
N ARG A 84 3.35 -2.77 11.68
CA ARG A 84 3.52 -1.66 12.62
C ARG A 84 2.22 -0.87 12.74
N PRO A 85 1.91 -0.30 13.91
CA PRO A 85 0.86 0.70 14.03
C PRO A 85 1.16 1.91 13.14
N LEU A 86 0.11 2.54 12.60
CA LEU A 86 0.27 3.70 11.73
C LEU A 86 1.06 4.84 12.37
N ALA A 87 0.77 5.14 13.64
CA ALA A 87 1.46 6.19 14.38
C ALA A 87 2.97 5.96 14.47
N GLU A 88 3.41 4.70 14.54
CA GLU A 88 4.83 4.33 14.56
C GLU A 88 5.48 4.60 13.20
N ILE A 89 4.81 4.20 12.11
CA ILE A 89 5.27 4.47 10.74
C ILE A 89 5.36 5.98 10.49
N ALA A 90 4.34 6.74 10.91
CA ALA A 90 4.28 8.19 10.73
C ALA A 90 5.35 8.92 11.55
N ALA A 91 5.57 8.51 12.81
CA ALA A 91 6.60 9.10 13.67
C ALA A 91 8.02 8.88 13.09
N ASP A 92 8.30 7.68 12.57
CA ASP A 92 9.58 7.39 11.91
C ASP A 92 9.75 8.17 10.62
N ALA A 93 8.68 8.31 9.83
CA ALA A 93 8.73 8.96 8.53
C ALA A 93 8.81 10.49 8.60
N PHE A 94 8.10 11.10 9.57
CA PHE A 94 7.86 12.55 9.62
C PHE A 94 8.34 13.21 10.92
N GLY A 95 8.99 12.45 11.81
CA GLY A 95 9.50 12.97 13.07
C GLY A 95 8.40 13.55 13.97
N PRO A 96 8.60 14.73 14.60
CA PRO A 96 7.61 15.32 15.50
C PRO A 96 6.21 15.52 14.88
N ILE A 97 6.13 15.84 13.58
CA ILE A 97 4.84 16.05 12.88
C ILE A 97 4.04 14.74 12.82
N GLY A 98 4.72 13.59 12.73
CA GLY A 98 4.09 12.28 12.69
C GLY A 98 3.27 11.94 13.94
N LYS A 99 3.46 12.64 15.06
CA LYS A 99 2.66 12.47 16.28
C LYS A 99 1.19 12.87 16.11
N THR A 100 0.85 13.63 15.08
CA THR A 100 -0.55 13.95 14.73
C THR A 100 -1.38 12.71 14.39
N TYR A 101 -0.72 11.62 13.99
CA TYR A 101 -1.36 10.34 13.71
C TYR A 101 -1.54 9.46 14.97
N ASP A 102 -1.07 9.92 16.14
CA ASP A 102 -1.21 9.21 17.42
C ASP A 102 -2.53 9.59 18.11
N SER A 103 -3.64 9.07 17.57
CA SER A 103 -4.96 9.19 18.18
C SER A 103 -5.56 7.83 18.49
N PRO A 104 -6.36 7.68 19.56
CA PRO A 104 -7.02 6.41 19.87
C PRO A 104 -7.87 5.86 18.71
N ALA A 105 -8.54 6.75 17.96
CA ALA A 105 -9.36 6.37 16.81
C ALA A 105 -8.54 5.83 15.63
N LEU A 106 -7.33 6.33 15.42
CA LEU A 106 -6.42 5.79 14.40
C LEU A 106 -5.73 4.52 14.88
N ALA A 107 -5.34 4.47 16.16
CA ALA A 107 -4.68 3.31 16.74
C ALA A 107 -5.54 2.04 16.62
N GLU A 108 -6.86 2.15 16.78
CA GLU A 108 -7.79 1.02 16.58
C GLU A 108 -7.90 0.62 15.11
N ARG A 109 -8.12 1.59 14.21
CA ARG A 109 -8.36 1.33 12.78
C ARG A 109 -7.11 0.88 12.02
N PHE A 110 -5.95 1.33 12.46
CA PHE A 110 -4.67 1.16 11.78
C PHE A 110 -3.60 0.51 12.68
N ALA A 111 -4.03 -0.46 13.49
CA ALA A 111 -3.16 -1.22 14.39
C ALA A 111 -2.12 -2.08 13.65
N GLU A 112 -2.46 -2.57 12.46
CA GLU A 112 -1.62 -3.48 11.67
C GLU A 112 -1.43 -2.95 10.24
N CYS A 113 -0.35 -2.20 10.04
CA CYS A 113 0.01 -1.58 8.77
C CYS A 113 1.39 -2.01 8.27
N PHE A 114 1.59 -1.92 6.96
CA PHE A 114 2.86 -2.20 6.31
C PHE A 114 3.28 -1.03 5.41
N LEU A 115 4.50 -0.54 5.60
CA LEU A 115 5.04 0.55 4.78
C LEU A 115 5.26 0.06 3.35
N LEU A 116 4.77 0.82 2.38
CA LEU A 116 4.99 0.59 0.97
C LEU A 116 5.94 1.65 0.40
N PRO A 117 6.68 1.31 -0.67
CA PRO A 117 7.51 2.26 -1.38
C PRO A 117 6.73 3.48 -1.89
N GLY A 118 7.45 4.58 -2.03
CA GLY A 118 6.97 5.75 -2.74
C GLY A 118 6.40 6.88 -1.89
N GLY A 119 6.46 8.06 -2.49
CA GLY A 119 6.23 9.35 -1.86
C GLY A 119 7.54 10.08 -1.60
N SER A 120 7.53 11.39 -1.84
CA SER A 120 8.59 12.30 -1.39
C SER A 120 8.28 12.69 0.05
N ASP A 121 7.28 13.55 0.19
CA ASP A 121 6.83 14.12 1.46
C ASP A 121 5.59 13.38 2.02
N SER A 122 5.11 12.39 1.29
CA SER A 122 4.08 11.45 1.72
C SER A 122 4.62 10.02 1.85
N ARG A 123 3.86 9.13 2.50
CA ARG A 123 4.14 7.68 2.58
C ARG A 123 2.95 6.88 2.10
N ARG A 124 3.17 5.64 1.68
CA ARG A 124 2.10 4.67 1.39
C ARG A 124 2.09 3.59 2.44
N VAL A 125 0.92 3.21 2.91
CA VAL A 125 0.77 2.13 3.89
C VAL A 125 -0.37 1.21 3.47
N LEU A 126 -0.12 -0.10 3.48
CA LEU A 126 -1.18 -1.10 3.40
C LEU A 126 -1.72 -1.35 4.80
N ALA A 127 -3.04 -1.25 5.00
CA ALA A 127 -3.68 -1.46 6.29
C ALA A 127 -4.57 -2.71 6.30
N THR A 128 -4.36 -3.59 7.27
CA THR A 128 -4.99 -4.92 7.33
C THR A 128 -6.31 -4.94 8.13
N GLY A 129 -7.28 -4.16 7.68
CA GLY A 129 -8.62 -4.09 8.29
C GLY A 129 -9.61 -5.06 7.64
N PRO A 130 -10.87 -4.63 7.42
CA PRO A 130 -11.79 -5.35 6.53
C PRO A 130 -11.25 -5.39 5.09
N ALA A 131 -11.16 -6.60 4.53
CA ALA A 131 -10.85 -6.79 3.12
C ALA A 131 -12.07 -6.50 2.24
N ASP A 132 -11.84 -6.19 0.95
CA ASP A 132 -12.92 -6.06 -0.04
C ASP A 132 -13.43 -7.44 -0.53
N ALA A 133 -14.37 -7.42 -1.47
CA ALA A 133 -14.93 -8.63 -2.08
C ALA A 133 -13.90 -9.54 -2.79
N LEU A 134 -12.70 -9.05 -3.10
CA LEU A 134 -11.61 -9.82 -3.71
C LEU A 134 -10.58 -10.31 -2.67
N GLY A 135 -10.78 -9.96 -1.40
CA GLY A 135 -9.83 -10.26 -0.33
C GLY A 135 -8.63 -9.30 -0.30
N GLU A 136 -8.71 -8.15 -0.98
CA GLU A 136 -7.66 -7.14 -1.00
C GLU A 136 -7.78 -6.14 0.16
N TYR A 137 -6.65 -5.56 0.53
CA TYR A 137 -6.53 -4.58 1.61
C TYR A 137 -6.15 -3.20 1.05
N PRO A 138 -6.74 -2.12 1.57
CA PRO A 138 -6.52 -0.79 1.03
C PRO A 138 -5.09 -0.30 1.29
N VAL A 139 -4.63 0.57 0.39
CA VAL A 139 -3.41 1.35 0.57
C VAL A 139 -3.80 2.81 0.77
N PHE A 140 -3.26 3.41 1.84
CA PHE A 140 -3.46 4.80 2.19
C PHE A 140 -2.20 5.61 1.91
N ALA A 141 -2.39 6.86 1.49
CA ALA A 141 -1.37 7.89 1.53
C ALA A 141 -1.40 8.56 2.92
N LEU A 142 -0.22 8.79 3.48
CA LEU A 142 -0.01 9.68 4.63
C LEU A 142 0.69 10.92 4.11
N ASP A 143 0.10 12.09 4.31
CA ASP A 143 0.65 13.36 3.86
C ASP A 143 0.83 14.32 5.03
N VAL A 144 1.78 15.23 4.92
CA VAL A 144 2.06 16.28 5.93
C VAL A 144 2.29 17.65 5.30
N ASP A 145 2.24 17.79 3.96
CA ASP A 145 2.64 19.03 3.27
C ASP A 145 1.72 20.23 3.58
N ASP A 146 0.42 20.00 3.71
CA ASP A 146 -0.57 21.04 4.03
C ASP A 146 -1.22 20.83 5.41
N LEU A 147 -2.08 19.82 5.49
CA LEU A 147 -2.67 19.31 6.72
C LEU A 147 -2.36 17.82 6.78
N PRO A 148 -1.86 17.31 7.91
CA PRO A 148 -1.66 15.89 8.07
C PRO A 148 -2.94 15.14 7.79
N CYS A 149 -2.89 14.16 6.90
CA CYS A 149 -4.07 13.39 6.53
C CYS A 149 -3.75 11.93 6.26
N VAL A 150 -4.74 11.07 6.48
CA VAL A 150 -4.77 9.72 5.92
C VAL A 150 -5.76 9.74 4.77
N GLU A 151 -5.31 9.47 3.55
CA GLU A 151 -6.19 9.43 2.36
C GLU A 151 -6.14 8.06 1.68
N LEU A 152 -7.30 7.47 1.38
CA LEU A 152 -7.43 6.21 0.67
C LEU A 152 -6.95 6.35 -0.77
N MET A 153 -5.79 5.76 -1.09
CA MET A 153 -5.15 5.94 -2.38
C MET A 153 -5.44 4.79 -3.35
N TYR A 154 -5.46 3.54 -2.86
CA TYR A 154 -5.74 2.35 -3.66
C TYR A 154 -6.66 1.36 -2.95
N PRO A 155 -7.47 0.61 -3.71
CA PRO A 155 -8.33 -0.43 -3.14
C PRO A 155 -7.61 -1.76 -2.88
N GLY A 156 -6.31 -1.84 -3.09
CA GLY A 156 -5.60 -3.12 -3.05
C GLY A 156 -4.13 -3.00 -3.42
N LEU A 157 -3.34 -3.98 -3.00
CA LEU A 157 -1.93 -4.09 -3.39
C LEU A 157 -1.81 -4.34 -4.90
N ASP A 158 -2.75 -5.07 -5.50
CA ASP A 158 -2.83 -5.32 -6.94
C ASP A 158 -2.81 -4.01 -7.75
N VAL A 159 -3.65 -3.03 -7.36
CA VAL A 159 -3.78 -1.76 -8.07
C VAL A 159 -2.58 -0.85 -7.79
N TYR A 160 -2.08 -0.82 -6.55
CA TYR A 160 -0.85 -0.11 -6.22
C TYR A 160 0.32 -0.59 -7.09
N LEU A 161 0.59 -1.89 -7.10
CA LEU A 161 1.68 -2.48 -7.89
C LEU A 161 1.49 -2.21 -9.39
N ALA A 162 0.26 -2.29 -9.89
CA ALA A 162 -0.03 -2.07 -11.30
C ALA A 162 0.19 -0.63 -11.76
N GLU A 163 -0.24 0.36 -10.97
CA GLU A 163 0.04 1.76 -11.31
C GLU A 163 1.54 2.04 -11.21
N THR A 164 2.19 1.60 -10.12
CA THR A 164 3.64 1.80 -9.94
C THR A 164 4.46 1.14 -11.06
N ALA A 165 4.01 0.00 -11.59
CA ALA A 165 4.70 -0.71 -12.68
C ALA A 165 4.40 -0.15 -14.08
N GLY A 166 3.52 0.85 -14.19
CA GLY A 166 3.02 1.40 -15.45
C GLY A 166 2.18 0.43 -16.26
N VAL A 167 1.58 -0.58 -15.60
CA VAL A 167 0.68 -1.56 -16.24
C VAL A 167 -0.70 -0.96 -16.45
N ILE A 168 -1.12 -0.09 -15.54
CA ILE A 168 -2.32 0.72 -15.66
C ILE A 168 -1.96 2.19 -15.55
N GLU A 169 -2.74 3.03 -16.21
CA GLU A 169 -2.72 4.47 -16.04
C GLU A 169 -3.91 4.90 -15.17
N VAL A 170 -3.63 5.85 -14.28
CA VAL A 170 -4.63 6.54 -13.47
C VAL A 170 -4.56 8.02 -13.81
N ASP A 171 -5.66 8.58 -14.27
CA ASP A 171 -5.76 10.02 -14.49
C ASP A 171 -5.82 10.73 -13.13
N ARG A 172 -4.66 11.25 -12.70
CA ARG A 172 -4.48 12.03 -11.46
C ARG A 172 -4.46 13.54 -11.68
N ALA A 173 -4.64 14.03 -12.91
CA ALA A 173 -4.48 15.45 -13.20
C ALA A 173 -5.49 16.30 -12.40
N GLY A 174 -4.98 17.10 -11.46
CA GLY A 174 -5.79 17.95 -10.59
C GLY A 174 -6.64 17.19 -9.56
N LYS A 175 -6.35 15.92 -9.29
CA LYS A 175 -7.09 15.08 -8.34
C LYS A 175 -6.26 14.77 -7.09
N SER A 176 -6.95 14.49 -5.99
CA SER A 176 -6.34 14.05 -4.73
C SER A 176 -5.83 12.60 -4.82
N TYR A 177 -5.28 12.05 -3.73
CA TYR A 177 -4.80 10.66 -3.74
C TYR A 177 -5.92 9.66 -4.06
N SER A 178 -7.15 9.96 -3.68
CA SER A 178 -8.36 9.16 -3.92
C SER A 178 -8.92 9.24 -5.33
N ALA A 179 -8.16 9.66 -6.35
CA ALA A 179 -8.60 9.77 -7.74
C ALA A 179 -9.33 8.50 -8.26
N LEU A 180 -8.95 7.31 -7.77
CA LEU A 180 -9.56 6.03 -8.13
C LEU A 180 -11.03 5.88 -7.70
N LYS A 181 -11.56 6.75 -6.83
CA LYS A 181 -12.99 6.75 -6.47
C LYS A 181 -13.91 7.10 -7.66
N GLU A 182 -13.36 7.75 -8.69
CA GLU A 182 -14.06 8.14 -9.91
C GLU A 182 -13.81 7.16 -11.07
N ASP A 183 -12.83 6.27 -10.93
CA ASP A 183 -12.51 5.28 -11.93
C ASP A 183 -13.54 4.15 -11.88
N ALA A 184 -14.33 3.97 -12.94
CA ALA A 184 -15.39 2.95 -13.01
C ALA A 184 -14.89 1.53 -12.74
N ARG A 185 -13.59 1.26 -12.97
CA ARG A 185 -12.94 -0.03 -12.67
C ARG A 185 -12.81 -0.29 -11.17
N TYR A 186 -12.47 0.76 -10.40
CA TYR A 186 -11.99 0.63 -9.02
C TYR A 186 -12.90 1.30 -7.99
N ALA A 187 -13.81 2.18 -8.42
CA ALA A 187 -14.68 2.99 -7.57
C ALA A 187 -15.51 2.17 -6.59
N GLN A 188 -15.95 0.96 -6.96
CA GLN A 188 -16.69 0.10 -6.05
C GLN A 188 -15.82 -0.33 -4.86
N ARG A 189 -14.63 -0.87 -5.12
CA ARG A 189 -13.70 -1.32 -4.06
C ARG A 189 -13.23 -0.15 -3.20
N MET A 190 -12.99 1.01 -3.81
CA MET A 190 -12.70 2.26 -3.09
C MET A 190 -13.83 2.62 -2.10
N ARG A 191 -15.10 2.53 -2.52
CA ARG A 191 -16.27 2.77 -1.64
C ARG A 191 -16.37 1.75 -0.50
N GLU A 192 -16.05 0.48 -0.77
CA GLU A 192 -16.07 -0.57 0.25
C GLU A 192 -15.04 -0.26 1.36
N HIS A 193 -13.81 0.09 0.99
CA HIS A 193 -12.78 0.46 1.96
C HIS A 193 -13.06 1.79 2.67
N ALA A 194 -13.57 2.80 1.96
CA ALA A 194 -14.01 4.06 2.57
C ALA A 194 -15.02 3.82 3.70
N ARG A 195 -16.01 2.95 3.48
CA ARG A 195 -16.98 2.56 4.53
C ARG A 195 -16.34 1.78 5.68
N GLY A 196 -15.38 0.91 5.38
CA GLY A 196 -14.74 0.04 6.37
C GLY A 196 -13.72 0.75 7.27
N PHE A 197 -13.06 1.81 6.78
CA PHE A 197 -11.98 2.50 7.49
C PHE A 197 -12.30 3.94 7.86
N LEU A 198 -13.00 4.67 7.00
CA LEU A 198 -13.14 6.12 7.08
C LEU A 198 -14.61 6.56 7.14
N ASN A 199 -15.49 5.70 7.65
CA ASN A 199 -16.92 5.98 7.81
C ASN A 199 -17.65 6.44 6.52
N GLY A 200 -17.14 6.03 5.36
CA GLY A 200 -17.67 6.40 4.05
C GLY A 200 -16.96 7.57 3.37
N GLU A 201 -16.09 8.28 4.10
CA GLU A 201 -15.20 9.29 3.56
C GLU A 201 -13.94 8.65 2.93
N TYR A 202 -13.16 9.45 2.20
CA TYR A 202 -11.94 8.99 1.54
C TYR A 202 -10.66 9.53 2.17
N HIS A 203 -10.76 10.56 3.00
CA HIS A 203 -9.66 11.07 3.79
C HIS A 203 -10.13 11.47 5.18
N GLU A 204 -9.18 11.59 6.08
CA GLU A 204 -9.36 12.20 7.39
C GLU A 204 -8.19 13.15 7.64
N ASP A 205 -8.51 14.41 7.92
CA ASP A 205 -7.53 15.46 8.21
C ASP A 205 -7.35 15.60 9.72
N PHE A 206 -6.12 15.86 10.16
CA PHE A 206 -5.77 16.07 11.56
C PHE A 206 -5.47 17.54 11.79
N THR A 207 -6.47 18.26 12.31
CA THR A 207 -6.39 19.70 12.56
C THR A 207 -5.95 20.03 14.00
N ALA A 208 -5.79 19.02 14.87
CA ALA A 208 -5.40 19.20 16.27
C ALA A 208 -3.89 19.02 16.42
N TRP A 209 -3.20 20.13 16.71
CA TRP A 209 -1.76 20.21 16.97
C TRP A 209 -1.50 20.50 18.45
#